data_AF-A0A9W5UTD6-F1
#
_entry.id   AF-A0A9W5UTD6-F1
#
_cell.length_a   1.000
_cell.length_b   1.000
_cell.length_c   1.000
_cell.angle_alpha   90.00
_cell.angle_beta   90.00
_cell.angle_gamma   90.00
#
_symmetry.space_group_name_H-M   'P 1'
#
loop_
_entity.id
_entity.type
_entity.pdbx_description
1 polymer ?
#
loop_
_entity_poly.entity_id
_entity_poly.type
_entity_poly.pdbx_seq_one_letter_code
_entity_poly.pdbx_strand_id
1 'polypeptide(L)'
;MSVATRNGNTPVDAPVAPPRVVRQRRVRPGLLGLAVLLIALGGLGSAFAVTSVRATGSYLAVARAVEVGSVLRADDLISVQVAGGQGLEPVPASRLADVIGMRAAVSLAPGSLLTMAQLTDEPLLGPGQQQLALGLRAAQVPAPKLRPGDQILLVSTPSNDSGGGSSSGATRFTATVTDAVSTDGRDEVVVYLALAVRDVPAVVALAAQDRIAVVLTKAA
;
A
#
# COMPACT_ATOMS: atom_id res chain seq x y z
N MET A 1 -66.98 -51.67 -98.86
CA MET A 1 -67.12 -50.22 -98.62
C MET A 1 -65.97 -49.77 -97.74
N SER A 2 -65.11 -48.91 -98.29
CA SER A 2 -64.42 -47.78 -97.64
C SER A 2 -63.56 -47.99 -96.39
N VAL A 3 -62.25 -48.14 -96.65
CA VAL A 3 -61.14 -47.24 -96.26
C VAL A 3 -61.35 -46.30 -95.06
N ALA A 4 -60.47 -46.38 -94.05
CA ALA A 4 -59.66 -45.23 -93.57
C ALA A 4 -58.58 -45.67 -92.57
N THR A 5 -57.34 -45.64 -93.04
CA THR A 5 -56.11 -45.55 -92.24
C THR A 5 -56.07 -44.25 -91.42
N ARG A 6 -55.60 -44.30 -90.17
CA ARG A 6 -54.95 -43.14 -89.54
C ARG A 6 -53.79 -43.59 -88.67
N ASN A 7 -52.59 -43.31 -89.18
CA ASN A 7 -51.33 -43.35 -88.46
C ASN A 7 -51.24 -42.21 -87.45
N GLY A 8 -50.47 -42.43 -86.38
CA GLY A 8 -49.64 -41.38 -85.78
C GLY A 8 -49.84 -41.16 -84.28
N ASN A 9 -48.95 -41.70 -83.45
CA ASN A 9 -47.74 -41.02 -82.97
C ASN A 9 -47.25 -41.65 -81.65
N THR A 10 -45.93 -41.81 -81.59
CA THR A 10 -45.06 -42.43 -80.58
C THR A 10 -45.09 -41.74 -79.20
N PRO A 11 -44.57 -42.41 -78.15
CA PRO A 11 -44.73 -41.97 -76.76
C PRO A 11 -44.01 -40.66 -76.50
N VAL A 12 -44.68 -39.73 -75.83
CA VAL A 12 -44.06 -38.47 -75.36
C VAL A 12 -43.26 -38.79 -74.10
N ASP A 13 -41.99 -39.11 -74.32
CA ASP A 13 -40.96 -39.16 -73.29
C ASP A 13 -40.68 -37.71 -72.88
N ALA A 14 -41.15 -37.31 -71.69
CA ALA A 14 -40.92 -35.98 -71.17
C ALA A 14 -39.45 -35.87 -70.74
N PRO A 15 -38.67 -34.87 -71.20
CA PRO A 15 -37.27 -34.76 -70.81
C PRO A 15 -37.17 -34.39 -69.33
N VAL A 16 -36.60 -35.30 -68.53
CA VAL A 16 -36.17 -35.01 -67.16
C VAL A 16 -35.06 -33.96 -67.23
N ALA A 17 -35.34 -32.75 -66.72
CA ALA A 17 -34.37 -31.68 -66.67
C ALA A 17 -33.17 -32.09 -65.78
N PRO A 18 -31.92 -31.98 -66.27
CA PRO A 18 -30.76 -32.34 -65.45
C PRO A 18 -30.62 -31.37 -64.27
N PRO A 19 -30.17 -31.83 -63.09
CA PRO A 19 -29.95 -30.96 -61.95
C PRO A 19 -28.96 -29.86 -62.34
N ARG A 20 -29.39 -28.61 -62.19
CA ARG A 20 -28.59 -27.42 -62.49
C ARG A 20 -27.38 -27.44 -61.55
N VAL A 21 -26.21 -27.83 -62.07
CA VAL A 21 -24.97 -27.87 -61.30
C VAL A 21 -24.73 -26.46 -60.76
N VAL A 22 -24.84 -26.29 -59.45
CA VAL A 22 -24.65 -25.00 -58.79
C VAL A 22 -23.22 -24.58 -59.10
N ARG A 23 -23.10 -23.54 -59.91
CA ARG A 23 -21.84 -22.96 -60.39
C ARG A 23 -20.84 -22.96 -59.24
N GLN A 24 -19.83 -23.83 -59.34
CA GLN A 24 -18.78 -23.98 -58.34
C GLN A 24 -18.24 -22.59 -58.02
N ARG A 25 -18.58 -22.10 -56.81
CA ARG A 25 -18.22 -20.76 -56.34
C ARG A 25 -16.70 -20.69 -56.48
N ARG A 26 -16.21 -19.94 -57.48
CA ARG A 26 -14.77 -19.72 -57.69
C ARG A 26 -14.25 -19.01 -56.44
N VAL A 27 -13.80 -19.80 -55.47
CA VAL A 27 -13.09 -19.32 -54.30
C VAL A 27 -11.83 -18.66 -54.82
N ARG A 28 -11.82 -17.32 -54.81
CA ARG A 28 -10.66 -16.53 -55.21
C ARG A 28 -9.62 -16.72 -54.10
N PRO A 29 -8.50 -17.43 -54.33
CA PRO A 29 -7.54 -17.76 -53.26
C PRO A 29 -6.95 -16.50 -52.61
N GLY A 30 -6.85 -15.39 -53.34
CA GLY A 30 -6.46 -14.10 -52.77
C GLY A 30 -7.42 -13.55 -51.72
N LEU A 31 -8.73 -13.82 -51.82
CA LEU A 31 -9.71 -13.40 -50.81
C LEU A 31 -9.60 -14.23 -49.53
N LEU A 32 -9.25 -15.52 -49.65
CA LEU A 32 -8.95 -16.40 -48.52
C LEU A 32 -7.68 -15.94 -47.80
N GLY A 33 -6.61 -15.62 -48.56
CA GLY A 33 -5.38 -15.07 -47.98
C GLY A 33 -5.62 -13.78 -47.22
N LEU A 34 -6.42 -12.86 -47.78
CA LEU A 34 -6.78 -11.60 -47.12
C LEU A 34 -7.63 -11.84 -45.86
N ALA A 35 -8.57 -12.79 -45.89
CA ALA A 35 -9.36 -13.15 -44.72
C ALA A 35 -8.48 -13.71 -43.58
N VAL A 36 -7.55 -14.62 -43.91
CA VAL A 36 -6.61 -15.18 -42.93
C VAL A 36 -5.69 -14.09 -42.37
N LEU A 37 -5.18 -13.20 -43.21
CA LEU A 37 -4.33 -12.08 -42.77
C LEU A 37 -5.06 -11.15 -41.81
N LEU A 38 -6.32 -10.78 -42.12
CA LEU A 38 -7.14 -9.93 -41.25
C LEU A 38 -7.48 -10.63 -39.93
N ILE A 39 -7.76 -11.93 -39.95
CA ILE A 39 -7.99 -12.72 -38.72
C ILE A 39 -6.71 -12.77 -37.88
N ALA A 40 -5.55 -12.99 -38.50
CA ALA A 40 -4.27 -13.02 -37.82
C ALA A 40 -3.91 -11.65 -37.20
N LEU A 41 -4.07 -10.55 -37.96
CA LEU A 41 -3.85 -9.18 -37.49
C LEU A 41 -4.83 -8.79 -36.37
N GLY A 42 -6.11 -9.12 -36.53
CA GLY A 42 -7.12 -8.88 -35.50
C GLY A 42 -6.84 -9.68 -34.23
N GLY A 43 -6.49 -10.96 -34.37
CA GLY A 43 -6.12 -11.82 -33.25
C GLY A 43 -4.87 -11.36 -32.52
N LEU A 44 -3.78 -11.07 -33.25
CA LEU A 44 -2.54 -10.52 -32.66
C LEU A 44 -2.79 -9.14 -32.04
N GLY A 45 -3.55 -8.28 -32.70
CA GLY A 45 -3.86 -6.94 -32.21
C GLY A 45 -4.71 -6.99 -30.93
N SER A 46 -5.71 -7.85 -30.86
CA SER A 46 -6.50 -8.08 -29.64
C SER A 46 -5.66 -8.69 -28.53
N ALA A 47 -4.81 -9.68 -28.83
CA ALA A 47 -3.90 -10.26 -27.85
C ALA A 47 -2.94 -9.19 -27.31
N PHE A 48 -2.34 -8.39 -28.19
CA PHE A 48 -1.43 -7.31 -27.84
C PHE A 48 -2.11 -6.19 -27.04
N ALA A 49 -3.33 -5.79 -27.41
CA ALA A 49 -4.11 -4.81 -26.65
C ALA A 49 -4.44 -5.34 -25.24
N VAL A 50 -4.86 -6.61 -25.14
CA VAL A 50 -5.15 -7.24 -23.84
C VAL A 50 -3.89 -7.38 -22.99
N THR A 51 -2.73 -7.71 -23.56
CA THR A 51 -1.48 -7.80 -22.80
C THR A 51 -0.93 -6.42 -22.42
N SER A 52 -1.14 -5.40 -23.25
CA SER A 52 -0.69 -4.03 -22.96
C SER A 52 -1.52 -3.39 -21.84
N VAL A 53 -2.82 -3.66 -21.79
CA VAL A 53 -3.69 -3.26 -20.66
C VAL A 53 -3.36 -4.05 -19.39
N ARG A 54 -2.76 -5.23 -19.52
CA ARG A 54 -2.25 -6.08 -18.42
C ARG A 54 -0.77 -5.85 -18.12
N ALA A 55 -0.19 -4.70 -18.51
CA ALA A 55 1.13 -4.29 -18.03
C ALA A 55 1.00 -3.87 -16.55
N THR A 56 0.75 -4.86 -15.71
CA THR A 56 0.61 -4.72 -14.27
C THR A 56 2.02 -4.60 -13.68
N GLY A 57 2.31 -3.49 -13.00
CA GLY A 57 3.58 -3.32 -12.30
C GLY A 57 3.57 -4.16 -11.02
N SER A 58 4.72 -4.77 -10.68
CA SER A 58 4.88 -5.44 -9.38
C SER A 58 5.38 -4.42 -8.36
N TYR A 59 4.56 -4.16 -7.35
CA TYR A 59 4.82 -3.18 -6.30
C TYR A 59 4.78 -3.84 -4.92
N LEU A 60 5.44 -3.23 -3.94
CA LEU A 60 5.40 -3.66 -2.56
C LEU A 60 4.12 -3.14 -1.90
N ALA A 61 3.41 -4.05 -1.25
CA ALA A 61 2.31 -3.75 -0.37
C ALA A 61 2.64 -4.23 1.06
N VAL A 62 1.96 -3.64 2.02
CA VAL A 62 2.10 -3.95 3.43
C VAL A 62 1.33 -5.23 3.73
N ALA A 63 2.01 -6.29 4.18
CA ALA A 63 1.41 -7.57 4.51
C ALA A 63 0.83 -7.59 5.94
N ARG A 64 1.52 -6.94 6.88
CA ARG A 64 1.14 -6.85 8.30
C ARG A 64 1.09 -5.40 8.74
N ALA A 65 0.27 -5.08 9.74
CA ALA A 65 0.28 -3.74 10.32
C ALA A 65 1.68 -3.41 10.87
N VAL A 66 2.31 -2.36 10.36
CA VAL A 66 3.63 -1.89 10.81
C VAL A 66 3.43 -0.54 11.48
N GLU A 67 3.90 -0.44 12.72
CA GLU A 67 3.73 0.77 13.54
C GLU A 67 4.73 1.83 13.12
N VAL A 68 4.40 3.10 13.36
CA VAL A 68 5.34 4.19 13.07
C VAL A 68 6.64 4.01 13.89
N GLY A 69 7.78 4.37 13.31
CA GLY A 69 9.12 4.22 13.87
C GLY A 69 9.67 2.79 13.88
N SER A 70 8.85 1.77 13.61
CA SER A 70 9.31 0.38 13.56
C SER A 70 10.09 0.07 12.29
N VAL A 71 11.08 -0.82 12.41
CA VAL A 71 11.94 -1.24 11.30
C VAL A 71 11.21 -2.24 10.42
N LEU A 72 11.14 -1.98 9.12
CA LEU A 72 10.52 -2.87 8.15
C LEU A 72 11.35 -4.14 7.95
N ARG A 73 10.68 -5.29 8.07
CA ARG A 73 11.25 -6.60 7.75
C ARG A 73 10.66 -7.15 6.45
N ALA A 74 11.37 -8.11 5.85
CA ALA A 74 10.90 -8.80 4.65
C ALA A 74 9.51 -9.42 4.84
N ASP A 75 9.25 -9.98 6.03
CA ASP A 75 7.98 -10.63 6.39
C ASP A 75 6.80 -9.65 6.52
N ASP A 76 7.06 -8.34 6.61
CA ASP A 76 6.04 -7.31 6.71
C ASP A 76 5.54 -6.83 5.34
N LEU A 77 6.19 -7.26 4.27
CA LEU A 77 5.93 -6.82 2.91
C LEU A 77 5.53 -7.99 2.01
N ILE A 78 4.66 -7.69 1.05
CA ILE A 78 4.25 -8.64 0.01
C ILE A 78 4.29 -7.95 -1.36
N SER A 79 4.77 -8.67 -2.37
CA SER A 79 4.73 -8.19 -3.74
C SER A 79 3.33 -8.37 -4.32
N VAL A 80 2.70 -7.28 -4.74
CA VAL A 80 1.36 -7.30 -5.37
C VAL A 80 1.47 -6.74 -6.78
N GLN A 81 0.76 -7.35 -7.71
CA GLN A 81 0.63 -6.83 -9.07
C GLN A 81 -0.56 -5.86 -9.10
N VAL A 82 -0.28 -4.57 -9.27
CA VAL A 82 -1.31 -3.53 -9.41
C VAL A 82 -1.10 -2.77 -10.72
N ALA A 83 -2.20 -2.45 -11.41
CA ALA A 83 -2.14 -1.56 -12.57
C ALA A 83 -1.75 -0.17 -12.05
N GLY A 84 -0.53 0.28 -12.38
CA GLY A 84 0.02 1.54 -11.89
C GLY A 84 -0.86 2.72 -12.33
N GLY A 85 -1.62 3.27 -11.39
CA GLY A 85 -2.39 4.49 -11.61
C GLY A 85 -1.47 5.71 -11.64
N GLN A 86 -1.80 6.67 -12.49
CA GLN A 86 -1.10 7.96 -12.59
C GLN A 86 -1.27 8.72 -11.26
N GLY A 87 -0.17 9.11 -10.61
CA GLY A 87 -0.16 9.83 -9.33
C GLY A 87 0.15 8.98 -8.09
N LEU A 88 0.41 7.68 -8.24
CA LEU A 88 0.99 6.86 -7.19
C LEU A 88 2.49 6.68 -7.46
N GLU A 89 3.33 6.88 -6.44
CA GLU A 89 4.76 6.50 -6.45
C GLU A 89 5.02 5.27 -5.54
N PRO A 90 4.42 4.11 -5.83
CA PRO A 90 4.63 2.92 -5.04
C PRO A 90 6.02 2.33 -5.29
N VAL A 91 6.58 1.72 -4.25
CA VAL A 91 7.90 1.11 -4.32
C VAL A 91 7.83 -0.16 -5.18
N PRO A 92 8.67 -0.30 -6.23
CA PRO A 92 8.73 -1.52 -7.02
C PRO A 92 9.20 -2.72 -6.19
N ALA A 93 8.69 -3.91 -6.48
CA ALA A 93 9.11 -5.13 -5.80
C ALA A 93 10.62 -5.42 -5.95
N SER A 94 11.27 -4.89 -7.00
CA SER A 94 12.74 -5.00 -7.18
C SER A 94 13.56 -4.24 -6.14
N ARG A 95 12.98 -3.24 -5.46
CA ARG A 95 13.64 -2.45 -4.40
C ARG A 95 13.38 -2.96 -2.99
N LEU A 96 12.89 -4.21 -2.85
CA LEU A 96 12.63 -4.82 -1.55
C LEU A 96 13.87 -4.76 -0.64
N ALA A 97 15.06 -5.05 -1.19
CA ALA A 97 16.32 -4.99 -0.45
C ALA A 97 16.67 -3.58 0.07
N ASP A 98 16.27 -2.53 -0.65
CA ASP A 98 16.54 -1.14 -0.27
C ASP A 98 15.59 -0.66 0.84
N VAL A 99 14.43 -1.29 0.96
CA VAL A 99 13.38 -0.93 1.93
C VAL A 99 13.51 -1.71 3.24
N ILE A 100 14.06 -2.93 3.19
CA ILE A 100 14.35 -3.68 4.40
C ILE A 100 15.36 -2.91 5.25
N GLY A 101 15.05 -2.70 6.52
CA GLY A 101 15.90 -1.95 7.45
C GLY A 101 15.51 -0.47 7.58
N MET A 102 14.74 0.07 6.63
CA MET A 102 14.15 1.40 6.78
C MET A 102 13.06 1.40 7.86
N ARG A 103 12.76 2.57 8.42
CA ARG A 103 11.71 2.72 9.43
C ARG A 103 10.43 3.28 8.81
N ALA A 104 9.28 2.86 9.33
CA ALA A 104 8.00 3.43 8.92
C ALA A 104 7.87 4.87 9.46
N ALA A 105 7.72 5.86 8.58
CA ALA A 105 7.48 7.26 8.96
C ALA A 105 6.02 7.52 9.37
N VAL A 106 5.11 6.61 9.00
CA VAL A 106 3.68 6.64 9.36
C VAL A 106 3.21 5.24 9.74
N SER A 107 2.03 5.14 10.37
CA SER A 107 1.37 3.85 10.57
C SER A 107 0.99 3.23 9.23
N LEU A 108 1.46 2.01 8.97
CA LEU A 108 1.26 1.28 7.74
C LEU A 108 0.17 0.23 7.94
N ALA A 109 -0.96 0.41 7.26
CA ALA A 109 -2.07 -0.52 7.31
C ALA A 109 -1.86 -1.70 6.34
N PRO A 110 -2.26 -2.93 6.70
CA PRO A 110 -2.18 -4.07 5.81
C PRO A 110 -3.01 -3.84 4.54
N GLY A 111 -2.49 -4.26 3.39
CA GLY A 111 -3.10 -4.08 2.08
C GLY A 111 -2.86 -2.70 1.43
N SER A 112 -2.20 -1.77 2.13
CA SER A 112 -1.78 -0.49 1.53
C SER A 112 -0.54 -0.66 0.65
N LEU A 113 -0.46 0.13 -0.42
CA LEU A 113 0.74 0.21 -1.26
C LEU A 113 1.81 1.02 -0.53
N LEU A 114 3.02 0.48 -0.47
CA LEU A 114 4.13 1.15 0.17
C LEU A 114 4.69 2.22 -0.77
N THR A 115 4.89 3.44 -0.25
CA THR A 115 5.54 4.54 -0.98
C THR A 115 6.80 4.99 -0.25
N MET A 116 7.78 5.54 -0.98
CA MET A 116 9.04 6.01 -0.36
C MET A 116 8.81 7.13 0.66
N ALA A 117 7.74 7.93 0.50
CA ALA A 117 7.37 8.98 1.44
C ALA A 117 6.87 8.46 2.81
N GLN A 118 6.51 7.18 2.90
CA GLN A 118 6.11 6.52 4.14
C GLN A 118 7.30 5.87 4.87
N LEU A 119 8.50 5.94 4.29
CA LEU A 119 9.72 5.37 4.83
C LEU A 119 10.65 6.49 5.25
N THR A 120 11.39 6.27 6.33
CA THR A 120 12.45 7.17 6.77
C THR A 120 13.65 6.36 7.23
N ASP A 121 14.83 6.82 6.86
CA ASP A 121 16.11 6.38 7.45
C ASP A 121 16.59 7.35 8.53
N GLU A 122 15.96 8.52 8.66
CA GLU A 122 16.33 9.50 9.66
C GLU A 122 15.81 9.08 11.04
N PRO A 123 16.61 9.30 12.11
CA PRO A 123 16.10 9.25 13.48
C PRO A 123 14.83 10.11 13.57
N LEU A 124 13.82 9.72 14.35
CA LEU A 124 12.53 10.44 14.46
C LEU A 124 12.64 11.88 15.03
N LEU A 125 13.84 12.45 15.11
CA LEU A 125 14.11 13.80 15.54
C LEU A 125 13.91 14.75 14.36
N GLY A 126 12.85 15.56 14.42
CA GLY A 126 12.68 16.68 13.49
C GLY A 126 13.77 17.76 13.66
N PRO A 127 13.95 18.66 12.67
CA PRO A 127 14.90 19.76 12.78
C PRO A 127 14.60 20.63 14.02
N GLY A 128 15.61 20.83 14.87
CA GLY A 128 15.47 21.58 16.13
C GLY A 128 14.88 20.75 17.30
N GLN A 129 14.77 19.44 17.15
CA GLN A 129 14.48 18.53 18.25
C GLN A 129 15.72 17.80 18.77
N GLN A 130 15.69 17.44 20.04
CA GLN A 130 16.72 16.69 20.75
C GLN A 130 16.08 15.52 21.48
N GLN A 131 16.83 14.42 21.55
CA GLN A 131 16.40 13.20 22.25
C GLN A 131 16.79 13.27 23.72
N LEU A 132 15.82 12.98 24.59
CA LEU A 132 15.99 12.83 26.04
C LEU A 132 15.52 11.44 26.46
N ALA A 133 16.31 10.75 27.28
CA ALA A 133 15.87 9.54 27.95
C ALA A 133 15.26 9.91 29.31
N LEU A 134 14.04 9.43 29.58
CA LEU A 134 13.39 9.54 30.88
C LEU A 134 13.15 8.15 31.46
N GLY A 135 13.72 7.88 32.62
CA GLY A 135 13.39 6.71 33.42
C GLY A 135 12.10 6.97 34.20
N LEU A 136 11.04 6.24 33.87
CA LEU A 136 9.73 6.34 34.52
C LEU A 136 9.41 5.02 35.20
N ARG A 137 8.70 5.08 36.33
CA ARG A 137 8.13 3.86 36.91
C ARG A 137 6.95 3.38 36.07
N ALA A 138 6.66 2.08 36.08
CA ALA A 138 5.51 1.53 35.35
C ALA A 138 4.19 2.26 35.67
N ALA A 139 3.98 2.67 36.93
CA ALA A 139 2.81 3.43 37.36
C ALA A 139 2.74 4.89 36.86
N GLN A 140 3.86 5.45 36.38
CA GLN A 140 3.95 6.80 35.82
C GLN A 140 3.78 6.81 34.29
N VAL A 141 3.79 5.64 33.66
CA VAL A 141 3.57 5.52 32.21
C VAL A 141 2.07 5.56 31.93
N PRO A 142 1.59 6.50 31.09
CA PRO A 142 0.16 6.68 30.86
C PRO A 142 -0.49 5.56 30.03
N ALA A 143 0.29 4.63 29.48
CA ALA A 143 -0.18 3.52 28.66
C ALA A 143 0.61 2.25 28.97
N PRO A 144 -0.01 1.05 28.87
CA PRO A 144 0.67 -0.23 29.10
C PRO A 144 1.77 -0.52 28.06
N LYS A 145 1.68 0.08 26.88
CA LYS A 145 2.71 0.05 25.85
C LYS A 145 2.73 1.38 25.12
N LEU A 146 3.83 2.12 25.23
CA LEU A 146 4.08 3.32 24.45
C LEU A 146 4.60 2.92 23.07
N ARG A 147 4.12 3.62 22.04
CA ARG A 147 4.54 3.41 20.65
C ARG A 147 5.40 4.58 20.21
N PRO A 148 6.42 4.37 19.36
CA PRO A 148 7.04 5.49 18.66
C PRO A 148 5.95 6.31 17.96
N GLY A 149 6.10 7.63 17.88
CA GLY A 149 5.13 8.55 17.32
C GLY A 149 3.99 8.99 18.25
N ASP A 150 3.81 8.35 19.42
CA ASP A 150 2.85 8.81 20.42
C ASP A 150 3.18 10.24 20.87
N GLN A 151 2.17 11.11 20.94
CA GLN A 151 2.34 12.45 21.49
C GLN A 151 2.04 12.42 22.97
N ILE A 152 3.00 12.92 23.75
CA ILE A 152 2.88 13.04 25.19
C ILE A 152 3.07 14.48 25.63
N LEU A 153 2.50 14.80 26.77
CA LEU A 153 2.63 16.06 27.45
C LEU A 153 3.34 15.82 28.78
N LEU A 154 4.49 16.45 28.94
CA LEU A 154 5.22 16.49 30.19
C LEU A 154 4.70 17.67 30.99
N VAL A 155 4.16 17.41 32.18
CA VAL A 155 3.60 18.43 33.06
C VAL A 155 4.48 18.53 34.31
N SER A 156 4.97 19.73 34.59
CA SER A 156 5.69 20.00 35.84
C SER A 156 4.76 19.88 37.05
N THR A 157 5.23 19.17 38.08
CA THR A 157 4.53 19.08 39.37
C THR A 157 5.09 20.12 40.35
N PRO A 158 4.26 20.70 41.23
CA PRO A 158 4.72 21.66 42.23
C PRO A 158 5.69 21.00 43.21
N SER A 159 6.69 21.76 43.70
CA SER A 159 7.62 21.31 44.73
C SER A 159 6.88 21.20 46.06
N ASN A 160 7.03 20.08 46.76
CA ASN A 160 6.46 19.87 48.08
C ASN A 160 6.94 20.89 49.13
N ASP A 161 8.04 21.60 48.87
CA ASP A 161 8.60 22.64 49.75
C ASP A 161 7.90 24.01 49.61
N SER A 162 6.90 24.11 48.72
CA SER A 162 6.14 25.34 48.50
C SER A 162 4.98 25.43 49.50
N GLY A 163 5.31 25.60 50.78
CA GLY A 163 4.35 25.97 51.81
C GLY A 163 3.76 27.36 51.51
N GLY A 164 2.63 27.40 50.81
CA GLY A 164 1.83 28.61 50.65
C GLY A 164 1.74 29.16 49.22
N GLY A 165 0.54 29.09 48.65
CA GLY A 165 -0.07 30.25 48.01
C GLY A 165 0.48 30.75 46.67
N SER A 166 1.19 29.94 45.89
CA SER A 166 1.37 30.24 44.45
C SER A 166 1.35 28.98 43.62
N SER A 167 0.21 28.72 42.99
CA SER A 167 0.12 27.86 41.82
C SER A 167 0.92 28.51 40.69
N SER A 168 2.25 28.44 40.76
CA SER A 168 3.07 28.69 39.57
C SER A 168 2.56 27.73 38.52
N GLY A 169 1.91 28.27 37.49
CA GLY A 169 1.11 27.49 36.56
C GLY A 169 1.90 26.29 36.05
N ALA A 170 1.30 25.11 36.13
CA ALA A 170 1.95 23.88 35.67
C ALA A 170 2.46 24.10 34.23
N THR A 171 3.78 24.15 34.09
CA THR A 171 4.45 24.28 32.80
C THR A 171 4.28 22.95 32.07
N ARG A 172 3.90 23.03 30.79
CA ARG A 172 3.59 21.89 29.94
C ARG A 172 4.55 21.87 28.76
N PHE A 173 5.14 20.73 28.48
CA PHE A 173 6.04 20.54 27.35
C PHE A 173 5.51 19.40 26.48
N THR A 174 5.40 19.65 25.17
CA THR A 174 4.98 18.63 24.22
C THR A 174 6.20 17.83 23.79
N ALA A 175 6.11 16.50 23.85
CA ALA A 175 7.14 15.60 23.38
C ALA A 175 6.55 14.50 22.49
N THR A 176 7.38 13.91 21.66
CA THR A 176 7.00 12.74 20.84
C THR A 176 7.85 11.55 21.24
N VAL A 177 7.21 10.40 21.47
CA VAL A 177 7.92 9.17 21.80
C VAL A 177 8.72 8.71 20.59
N THR A 178 10.03 8.54 20.74
CA THR A 178 10.91 7.99 19.72
C THR A 178 11.06 6.49 19.89
N ASP A 179 11.17 6.03 21.13
CA ASP A 179 11.26 4.62 21.49
C ASP A 179 10.91 4.44 22.98
N ALA A 180 10.54 3.23 23.38
CA ALA A 180 10.27 2.90 24.77
C ALA A 180 10.75 1.48 25.09
N VAL A 181 11.65 1.38 26.07
CA VAL A 181 12.23 0.10 26.49
C VAL A 181 11.77 -0.19 27.91
N SER A 182 10.94 -1.21 28.05
CA SER A 182 10.60 -1.79 29.35
C SER A 182 11.57 -2.93 29.65
N THR A 183 12.13 -2.95 30.85
CA THR A 183 12.97 -4.09 31.27
C THR A 183 12.12 -5.12 31.99
N ASP A 184 11.99 -6.32 31.43
CA ASP A 184 11.25 -7.41 32.07
C ASP A 184 11.77 -7.68 33.49
N GLY A 185 10.86 -7.60 34.45
CA GLY A 185 11.15 -7.82 35.88
C GLY A 185 11.61 -6.58 36.67
N ARG A 186 11.75 -5.41 36.04
CA ARG A 186 11.93 -4.13 36.74
C ARG A 186 10.70 -3.25 36.53
N ASP A 187 10.28 -2.55 37.58
CA ASP A 187 9.14 -1.61 37.54
C ASP A 187 9.53 -0.27 36.88
N GLU A 188 10.50 -0.32 35.95
CA GLU A 188 11.18 0.82 35.32
C GLU A 188 11.08 0.70 33.80
N VAL A 189 10.64 1.80 33.19
CA VAL A 189 10.45 1.97 31.75
C VAL A 189 11.29 3.16 31.32
N VAL A 190 12.23 2.94 30.42
CA VAL A 190 13.02 4.03 29.82
C VAL A 190 12.31 4.48 28.57
N VAL A 191 11.84 5.72 28.57
CA VAL A 191 11.16 6.34 27.43
C VAL A 191 12.11 7.33 26.76
N TYR A 192 12.35 7.15 25.47
CA TYR A 192 13.10 8.07 24.65
C TYR A 192 12.15 9.06 23.98
N LEU A 193 12.40 10.35 24.20
CA LEU A 193 11.51 11.43 23.81
C LEU A 193 12.22 12.43 22.94
N ALA A 194 11.57 12.86 21.88
CA ALA A 194 11.97 14.00 21.08
C ALA A 194 11.27 15.26 21.63
N LEU A 195 12.08 16.26 22.00
CA LEU A 195 11.70 17.54 22.58
C LEU A 195 12.33 18.68 21.80
N ALA A 196 11.72 19.87 21.83
CA ALA A 196 12.37 21.05 21.27
C ALA A 196 13.66 21.37 22.06
N VAL A 197 14.75 21.71 21.37
CA VAL A 197 16.06 22.04 21.99
C VAL A 197 15.95 23.08 23.12
N ARG A 198 14.98 23.99 23.02
CA ARG A 198 14.72 25.04 24.03
C ARG A 198 14.15 24.50 25.34
N ASP A 199 13.43 23.39 25.30
CA ASP A 199 12.72 22.83 26.44
C ASP A 199 13.54 21.78 27.18
N VAL A 200 14.53 21.17 26.51
CA VAL A 200 15.38 20.11 27.07
C VAL A 200 16.01 20.50 28.42
N PRO A 201 16.62 21.69 28.61
CA PRO A 201 17.24 22.04 29.89
C PRO A 201 16.23 22.09 31.05
N ALA A 202 15.03 22.60 30.79
CA ALA A 202 13.97 22.71 31.79
C ALA A 202 13.41 21.33 32.16
N VAL A 203 13.18 20.48 31.15
CA VAL A 203 12.71 19.11 31.36
C VAL A 203 13.76 18.28 32.09
N VAL A 204 15.04 18.39 31.75
CA VAL A 204 16.13 17.69 32.46
C VAL A 204 16.18 18.09 33.93
N ALA A 205 16.07 19.38 34.24
CA ALA A 205 16.06 19.86 35.63
C ALA A 205 14.86 19.34 36.43
N LEU A 206 13.68 19.26 35.81
CA LEU A 206 12.47 18.71 36.44
C LEU A 206 12.54 17.18 36.58
N ALA A 207 13.10 16.48 35.60
CA ALA A 207 13.29 15.03 35.62
C ALA A 207 14.24 14.63 36.74
N ALA A 208 15.35 15.36 36.90
CA ALA A 208 16.30 15.14 37.99
C ALA A 208 15.70 15.34 39.40
N GLN A 209 14.57 16.04 39.50
CA GLN A 209 13.84 16.28 40.73
C GLN A 209 12.64 15.33 40.92
N ASP A 210 12.42 14.38 40.01
CA ASP A 210 11.20 13.54 39.97
C ASP A 210 9.88 14.35 39.91
N ARG A 211 9.93 15.53 39.28
CA ARG A 211 8.81 16.50 39.23
C ARG A 211 8.11 16.55 37.88
N ILE A 212 8.05 15.42 37.18
CA ILE A 212 7.41 15.30 35.87
C ILE A 212 6.28 14.29 35.96
N ALA A 213 5.08 14.73 35.58
CA ALA A 213 3.98 13.83 35.25
C ALA A 213 3.89 13.70 33.73
N VAL A 214 3.66 12.48 33.25
CA VAL A 214 3.53 12.19 31.82
C VAL A 214 2.07 11.91 31.48
N VAL A 215 1.55 12.59 30.46
CA VAL A 215 0.18 12.43 29.98
C VAL A 215 0.21 12.08 28.50
N LEU A 216 -0.53 11.05 28.10
CA LEU A 216 -0.72 10.71 26.69
C LEU A 216 -1.79 11.64 26.09
N THR A 217 -1.44 12.42 25.07
CA THR A 217 -2.38 13.34 24.41
C THR A 217 -2.95 12.74 23.14
N LYS A 218 -2.14 11.98 22.41
CA LYS A 218 -2.56 11.31 21.18
C LYS A 218 -1.77 10.01 21.00
N ALA A 219 -2.49 8.90 20.88
CA ALA A 219 -1.93 7.63 20.44
C ALA A 219 -1.75 7.63 18.91
N ALA A 220 -0.66 7.03 18.44
CA ALA A 220 -0.35 6.85 17.02
C ALA A 220 -1.21 5.77 16.34
#